data_AF-A0A1A7BWV7-F1
#
_entry.id   AF-A0A1A7BWV7-F1
#
_cell.length_a   1.000
_cell.length_b   1.000
_cell.length_c   1.000
_cell.angle_alpha   90.00
_cell.angle_beta   90.00
_cell.angle_gamma   90.00
#
_symmetry.space_group_name_H-M   'P 1'
#
loop_
_entity.id
_entity.type
_entity.pdbx_description
1 polymer ?
#
loop_
_entity_poly.entity_id
_entity_poly.type
_entity_poly.pdbx_seq_one_letter_code
_entity_poly.pdbx_strand_id
1 'polypeptide(L)'
;MKNHENKIAANKRLAELLGWTNIAEVGGALVGTPPAGAAESRGQALVPDWMSDWAAAGLLVVEHRVDLEWSHDGQDVVAIINRSDMYGKFPVLLGDFSTPDEAARAAVVRAVTELVGCS
;
A
#
# COMPACT_ATOMS: atom_id res chain seq x y z
N MET A 1 13.44 -5.59 -13.72
CA MET A 1 13.74 -4.26 -13.13
C MET A 1 12.49 -3.43 -12.92
N LYS A 2 11.64 -3.20 -13.94
CA LYS A 2 10.43 -2.36 -13.83
C LYS A 2 9.46 -2.70 -12.68
N ASN A 3 9.27 -3.99 -12.33
CA ASN A 3 8.34 -4.37 -11.24
C ASN A 3 8.85 -3.92 -9.86
N HIS A 4 10.16 -4.01 -9.59
CA HIS A 4 10.71 -3.62 -8.28
C HIS A 4 10.70 -2.09 -8.10
N GLU A 5 11.09 -1.34 -9.12
CA GLU A 5 11.05 0.14 -9.11
C GLU A 5 9.62 0.66 -8.91
N ASN A 6 8.63 0.04 -9.56
CA ASN A 6 7.22 0.39 -9.39
C ASN A 6 6.72 0.10 -7.97
N LYS A 7 7.14 -1.01 -7.36
CA LYS A 7 6.79 -1.32 -5.96
C LYS A 7 7.37 -0.30 -5.00
N ILE A 8 8.65 0.02 -5.11
CA ILE A 8 9.28 1.03 -4.25
C ILE A 8 8.61 2.40 -4.44
N ALA A 9 8.30 2.78 -5.67
CA ALA A 9 7.60 4.03 -5.95
C ALA A 9 6.20 4.08 -5.32
N ALA A 10 5.41 3.01 -5.45
CA ALA A 10 4.08 2.91 -4.83
C ALA A 10 4.16 2.95 -3.30
N ASN A 11 5.10 2.19 -2.72
CA ASN A 11 5.31 2.13 -1.28
C ASN A 11 5.76 3.49 -0.73
N LYS A 12 6.69 4.17 -1.41
CA LYS A 12 7.11 5.53 -1.05
C LYS A 12 5.96 6.53 -1.12
N ARG A 13 5.17 6.49 -2.20
CA ARG A 13 4.04 7.41 -2.39
C ARG A 13 3.01 7.28 -1.26
N LEU A 14 2.67 6.05 -0.89
CA LEU A 14 1.75 5.81 0.22
C LEU A 14 2.35 6.31 1.55
N ALA A 15 3.64 6.06 1.80
CA ALA A 15 4.30 6.53 3.02
C ALA A 15 4.23 8.06 3.16
N GLU A 16 4.51 8.80 2.09
CA GLU A 16 4.42 10.27 2.08
C GLU A 16 3.01 10.75 2.46
N LEU A 17 1.97 10.11 1.90
CA LEU A 17 0.58 10.47 2.20
C LEU A 17 0.17 10.12 3.63
N LEU A 18 0.75 9.06 4.20
CA LEU A 18 0.58 8.70 5.61
C LEU A 18 1.41 9.56 6.57
N GLY A 19 2.07 10.62 6.06
CA GLY A 19 2.79 11.59 6.87
C GLY A 19 4.26 11.26 7.13
N TRP A 20 4.82 10.25 6.46
CA TRP A 20 6.26 10.03 6.48
C TRP A 20 6.99 11.12 5.70
N THR A 21 8.16 11.52 6.19
CA THR A 21 8.99 12.55 5.55
C THR A 21 10.44 12.09 5.43
N ASN A 22 11.26 12.82 4.68
CA ASN A 22 12.70 12.54 4.50
C ASN A 22 13.00 11.10 4.09
N ILE A 23 12.17 10.53 3.21
CA ILE A 23 12.26 9.11 2.82
C ILE A 23 13.41 8.91 1.82
N ALA A 24 14.34 8.03 2.17
CA ALA A 24 15.45 7.58 1.35
C ALA A 24 15.45 6.05 1.22
N GLU A 25 15.98 5.55 0.11
CA GLU A 25 16.23 4.12 -0.08
C GLU A 25 17.63 3.75 0.45
N VAL A 26 17.70 2.74 1.31
CA VAL A 26 18.94 2.21 1.88
C VAL A 26 18.92 0.69 1.76
N GLY A 27 19.76 0.14 0.88
CA GLY A 27 19.87 -1.31 0.71
C GLY A 27 18.59 -1.98 0.20
N GLY A 28 17.79 -1.30 -0.63
CA GLY A 28 16.53 -1.82 -1.16
C GLY A 28 15.32 -1.67 -0.23
N ALA A 29 15.48 -1.03 0.93
CA ALA A 29 14.40 -0.70 1.84
C ALA A 29 14.25 0.81 2.00
N LEU A 30 13.05 1.28 2.32
CA LEU A 30 12.78 2.70 2.55
C LEU A 30 12.95 3.04 4.04
N VAL A 31 13.71 4.09 4.32
CA VAL A 31 13.93 4.64 5.67
C VAL A 31 13.52 6.12 5.63
N GLY A 32 12.77 6.56 6.63
CA GLY A 32 12.32 7.95 6.71
C GLY A 32 12.01 8.38 8.13
N THR A 33 11.63 9.63 8.29
CA THR A 33 11.09 10.17 9.54
C THR A 33 9.61 9.80 9.63
N PRO A 34 9.20 9.01 10.64
CA PRO A 34 7.82 8.56 10.74
C PRO A 34 6.89 9.66 11.26
N PRO A 35 5.56 9.50 11.10
CA PRO A 35 4.60 10.41 11.72
C PRO A 35 4.69 10.38 13.26
N ALA A 36 4.24 11.46 13.90
CA ALA A 36 4.33 11.61 15.35
C ALA A 36 3.68 10.44 16.11
N GLY A 37 4.39 9.92 17.12
CA GLY A 37 3.91 8.82 17.96
C GLY A 37 4.28 7.42 17.45
N ALA A 38 4.85 7.30 16.25
CA ALA A 38 5.43 6.06 15.78
C ALA A 38 6.78 5.76 16.46
N ALA A 39 7.13 4.48 16.56
CA ALA A 39 8.42 4.07 17.09
C ALA A 39 9.55 4.49 16.14
N GLU A 40 10.55 5.20 16.67
CA GLU A 40 11.70 5.68 15.90
C GLU A 40 13.01 5.58 16.69
N SER A 41 14.13 5.66 15.96
CA SER A 41 15.45 5.85 16.53
C SER A 41 16.12 7.03 15.83
N ARG A 42 16.51 8.05 16.61
CA ARG A 42 17.17 9.26 16.11
C ARG A 42 16.40 9.96 14.96
N GLY A 43 15.07 10.02 15.05
CA GLY A 43 14.23 10.66 14.04
C GLY A 43 14.02 9.85 12.75
N GLN A 44 14.35 8.56 12.78
CA GLN A 44 14.22 7.67 11.62
C GLN A 44 13.64 6.30 12.01
N ALA A 45 12.92 5.71 11.08
CA ALA A 45 12.39 4.36 11.16
C ALA A 45 12.36 3.71 9.76
N LEU A 46 12.27 2.38 9.74
CA LEU A 46 12.01 1.64 8.52
C LEU A 46 10.55 1.88 8.10
N VAL A 47 10.34 2.33 6.87
CA VAL A 47 9.01 2.44 6.29
C VAL A 47 8.46 1.02 6.09
N PRO A 48 7.23 0.70 6.52
CA PRO A 48 6.63 -0.60 6.29
C PRO A 48 6.60 -0.95 4.78
N ASP A 49 6.92 -2.19 4.43
CA ASP A 49 6.89 -2.65 3.04
C ASP A 49 5.53 -3.26 2.70
N TRP A 50 4.53 -2.41 2.41
CA TRP A 50 3.17 -2.86 2.11
C TRP A 50 3.07 -3.65 0.80
N MET A 51 3.99 -3.45 -0.15
CA MET A 51 3.99 -4.17 -1.43
C MET A 51 4.54 -5.59 -1.31
N SER A 52 5.42 -5.85 -0.33
CA SER A 52 6.07 -7.16 -0.16
C SER A 52 5.66 -7.92 1.10
N ASP A 53 5.16 -7.24 2.14
CA ASP A 53 4.84 -7.85 3.43
C ASP A 53 3.35 -7.74 3.78
N TRP A 54 2.72 -8.89 4.00
CA TRP A 54 1.33 -8.97 4.42
C TRP A 54 1.10 -8.49 5.85
N ALA A 55 2.07 -8.61 6.75
CA ALA A 55 1.92 -8.08 8.11
C ALA A 55 1.77 -6.56 8.07
N ALA A 56 2.53 -5.88 7.21
CA ALA A 56 2.37 -4.46 6.95
C ALA A 56 1.05 -4.15 6.21
N ALA A 57 0.78 -4.82 5.08
CA ALA A 57 -0.40 -4.53 4.24
C ALA A 57 -1.74 -4.85 4.93
N GLY A 58 -1.77 -5.89 5.77
CA GLY A 58 -2.97 -6.31 6.50
C GLY A 58 -3.42 -5.27 7.53
N LEU A 59 -2.49 -4.48 8.09
CA LEU A 59 -2.87 -3.36 8.97
C LEU A 59 -3.65 -2.29 8.20
N LEU A 60 -3.25 -1.97 6.97
CA LEU A 60 -3.97 -1.03 6.12
C LEU A 60 -5.41 -1.49 5.81
N VAL A 61 -5.60 -2.80 5.60
CA VAL A 61 -6.92 -3.39 5.37
C VAL A 61 -7.85 -3.10 6.54
N VAL A 62 -7.37 -3.30 7.77
CA VAL A 62 -8.15 -3.10 8.99
C VAL A 62 -8.37 -1.61 9.28
N GLU A 63 -7.30 -0.81 9.24
CA GLU A 63 -7.33 0.62 9.56
C GLU A 63 -8.22 1.40 8.58
N HIS A 64 -8.17 1.03 7.30
CA HIS A 64 -8.89 1.74 6.25
C HIS A 64 -10.17 1.07 5.76
N ARG A 65 -10.55 -0.08 6.34
CA ARG A 65 -11.75 -0.86 5.97
C ARG A 65 -11.79 -1.19 4.47
N VAL A 66 -10.74 -1.87 4.01
CA VAL A 66 -10.63 -2.33 2.63
C VAL A 66 -11.14 -3.75 2.53
N ASP A 67 -12.19 -3.98 1.77
CA ASP A 67 -12.62 -5.32 1.40
C ASP A 67 -11.87 -5.76 0.13
N LEU A 68 -11.53 -7.05 0.03
CA LEU A 68 -10.91 -7.63 -1.16
C LEU A 68 -11.87 -8.64 -1.80
N GLU A 69 -12.16 -8.43 -3.07
CA GLU A 69 -12.97 -9.33 -3.87
C GLU A 69 -12.21 -9.79 -5.12
N TRP A 70 -12.44 -11.03 -5.53
CA TRP A 70 -12.02 -11.52 -6.84
C TRP A 70 -13.07 -11.14 -7.88
N SER A 71 -12.64 -10.68 -9.05
CA SER A 71 -13.58 -10.48 -10.16
C SER A 71 -14.27 -11.79 -10.54
N HIS A 72 -15.48 -11.70 -11.10
CA HIS A 72 -16.28 -12.87 -11.44
C HIS A 72 -15.60 -13.80 -12.46
N ASP A 73 -14.74 -13.25 -13.32
CA ASP A 73 -13.92 -13.97 -14.29
C ASP A 73 -12.56 -14.45 -13.73
N GLY A 74 -12.25 -14.11 -12.47
CA GLY A 74 -11.01 -14.46 -11.79
C GLY A 74 -9.76 -13.82 -12.39
N GLN A 75 -9.90 -12.74 -13.18
CA GLN A 75 -8.78 -12.06 -13.85
C GLN A 75 -8.22 -10.88 -13.05
N ASP A 76 -8.98 -10.35 -12.10
CA ASP A 76 -8.60 -9.17 -11.32
C ASP A 76 -8.76 -9.40 -9.81
N VAL A 77 -7.93 -8.71 -9.03
CA VAL A 77 -8.22 -8.42 -7.62
C VAL A 77 -8.84 -7.04 -7.54
N VAL A 78 -9.99 -6.93 -6.88
CA VAL A 78 -10.65 -5.65 -6.62
C VAL A 78 -10.53 -5.32 -5.15
N ALA A 79 -9.81 -4.25 -4.83
CA ALA A 79 -9.92 -3.62 -3.52
C ALA A 79 -11.12 -2.68 -3.51
N ILE A 80 -11.98 -2.84 -2.51
CA ILE A 80 -13.19 -2.07 -2.31
C ILE A 80 -13.04 -1.31 -1.02
N ILE A 81 -13.10 0.02 -1.09
CA ILE A 81 -13.26 0.82 0.12
C ILE A 81 -14.75 0.98 0.35
N ASN A 82 -15.23 0.34 1.40
CA ASN A 82 -16.63 0.35 1.80
C ASN A 82 -16.77 1.10 3.12
N ARG A 83 -16.93 2.42 3.04
CA ARG A 83 -17.22 3.27 4.19
C ARG A 83 -18.57 3.95 4.01
N SER A 84 -19.21 4.30 5.13
CA SER A 84 -20.53 4.93 5.15
C SER A 84 -20.62 6.24 4.35
N ASP A 85 -19.48 6.86 4.05
CA ASP A 85 -19.31 8.12 3.34
C ASP A 85 -18.61 7.99 1.98
N MET A 86 -18.10 6.80 1.61
CA MET A 86 -17.39 6.60 0.35
C MET A 86 -17.48 5.14 -0.14
N TYR A 87 -17.87 4.99 -1.41
CA TYR A 87 -17.78 3.72 -2.15
C TYR A 87 -16.82 3.88 -3.33
N GLY A 88 -15.71 3.13 -3.32
CA GLY A 88 -14.73 3.13 -4.39
C GLY A 88 -14.23 1.72 -4.68
N LYS A 89 -14.16 1.36 -5.97
CA LYS A 89 -13.55 0.11 -6.45
C LYS A 89 -12.23 0.42 -7.14
N PHE A 90 -11.17 -0.29 -6.75
CA PHE A 90 -9.82 -0.12 -7.26
C PHE A 90 -9.33 -1.46 -7.81
N PRO A 91 -9.68 -1.79 -9.06
CA PRO A 91 -9.27 -3.06 -9.67
C PRO A 91 -7.78 -3.05 -9.99
N VAL A 92 -7.14 -4.20 -9.84
CA VAL A 92 -5.77 -4.47 -10.25
C VAL A 92 -5.77 -5.78 -11.04
N LEU A 93 -5.20 -5.75 -12.25
CA LEU A 93 -5.16 -6.91 -13.14
C LEU A 93 -4.19 -7.96 -12.59
N LEU A 94 -4.62 -9.21 -12.45
CA LEU A 94 -3.73 -10.28 -11.97
C LEU A 94 -2.56 -10.54 -12.91
N GLY A 95 -2.78 -10.39 -14.21
CA GLY A 95 -1.76 -10.62 -15.23
C GLY A 95 -0.54 -9.70 -15.13
N ASP A 96 -0.65 -8.58 -14.40
CA ASP A 96 0.46 -7.67 -14.15
C ASP A 96 1.37 -8.13 -13.00
N PHE A 97 0.96 -9.14 -12.23
CA PHE A 97 1.66 -9.61 -11.04
C PHE A 97 1.99 -11.10 -11.13
N SER A 98 3.04 -11.51 -10.40
CA SER A 98 3.52 -12.90 -10.45
C SER A 98 2.61 -13.83 -9.66
N THR A 99 1.90 -13.30 -8.66
CA THR A 99 1.01 -14.07 -7.79
C THR A 99 -0.27 -13.31 -7.43
N PRO A 100 -1.35 -14.05 -7.12
CA PRO A 100 -2.59 -13.47 -6.58
C PRO A 100 -2.37 -12.60 -5.34
N ASP A 101 -1.47 -13.06 -4.45
CA ASP A 101 -1.08 -12.34 -3.23
C ASP A 101 -0.41 -10.99 -3.51
N GLU A 102 0.45 -10.94 -4.53
CA GLU A 102 1.11 -9.71 -4.95
C GLU A 102 0.10 -8.71 -5.51
N ALA A 103 -0.84 -9.17 -6.34
CA ALA A 103 -1.92 -8.35 -6.86
C ALA A 103 -2.84 -7.83 -5.74
N ALA A 104 -3.13 -8.65 -4.74
CA ALA A 104 -3.98 -8.25 -3.61
C ALA A 104 -3.33 -7.15 -2.76
N ARG A 105 -2.04 -7.27 -2.43
CA ARG A 105 -1.31 -6.19 -1.74
C ARG A 105 -1.26 -4.91 -2.58
N ALA A 106 -1.04 -5.04 -3.89
CA ALA A 106 -1.06 -3.89 -4.80
C ALA A 106 -2.43 -3.19 -4.83
N ALA A 107 -3.53 -3.96 -4.81
CA ALA A 107 -4.88 -3.43 -4.75
C ALA A 107 -5.13 -2.67 -3.44
N VAL A 108 -4.69 -3.20 -2.29
CA VAL A 108 -4.76 -2.49 -0.99
C VAL A 108 -3.97 -1.18 -1.04
N VAL A 109 -2.70 -1.21 -1.46
CA VAL A 109 -1.84 -0.02 -1.52
C VAL A 109 -2.45 1.04 -2.43
N ARG A 110 -2.96 0.66 -3.61
CA ARG A 110 -3.63 1.57 -4.53
C ARG A 110 -4.87 2.19 -3.90
N ALA A 111 -5.76 1.37 -3.35
CA ALA A 111 -7.01 1.84 -2.76
C ALA A 111 -6.76 2.85 -1.64
N VAL A 112 -5.83 2.53 -0.72
CA VAL A 112 -5.50 3.43 0.39
C VAL A 112 -4.86 4.70 -0.11
N THR A 113 -3.93 4.62 -1.07
CA THR A 113 -3.27 5.80 -1.68
C THR A 113 -4.29 6.78 -2.26
N GLU A 114 -5.28 6.28 -2.99
CA GLU A 114 -6.33 7.13 -3.58
C GLU A 114 -7.22 7.77 -2.51
N LEU A 115 -7.59 6.99 -1.50
CA LEU A 115 -8.37 7.49 -0.37
C LEU A 115 -7.67 8.63 0.36
N VAL A 116 -6.42 8.42 0.78
CA VAL A 116 -5.67 9.43 1.57
C VAL A 116 -5.17 10.59 0.70
N GLY A 117 -5.08 10.40 -0.62
CA GLY A 117 -4.77 11.47 -1.57
C GLY A 117 -5.94 12.41 -1.86
N CYS A 118 -7.18 12.00 -1.58
CA CYS A 118 -8.38 12.82 -1.79
C CYS A 118 -8.86 13.57 -0.53
N SER A 119 -8.32 13.24 0.65
CA SER A 119 -8.65 13.85 1.95
C SER A 119 -7.81 15.08 2.26
#